data_AF-C2EKI7-F1
#
_entry.id   AF-C2EKI7-F1
#
_cell.length_a   1.000
_cell.length_b   1.000
_cell.length_c   1.000
_cell.angle_alpha   90.00
_cell.angle_beta   90.00
_cell.angle_gamma   90.00
#
_symmetry.space_group_name_H-M   'P 1'
#
loop_
_entity.id
_entity.type
_entity.pdbx_description
1 polymer ?
#
loop_
_entity_poly.entity_id
_entity_poly.type
_entity_poly.pdbx_seq_one_letter_code
_entity_poly.pdbx_strand_id
1 'polypeptide(L)'
;MGKVFLLQLILSRKDDYMTEDLNKRVEQAAQGITPQTKPDERRRFLGSLRERCLIRMDNTEVKDSKLTSLFLKHVTDFKGYTILINGNITDDGFLGDVEASCSKHDIPFTLVNNETAKTGPHDTAVLVVSNKAINRQRIKINQVYAPEMPRLELDTTNKKREGFWHRLFHGDKK
;
A
#
# COMPACT_ATOMS: atom_id res chain seq x y z
N MET A 1 22.13 -44.70 24.60
CA MET A 1 20.89 -45.17 23.93
C MET A 1 19.91 -44.03 23.59
N GLY A 2 19.61 -43.06 24.46
CA GLY A 2 18.53 -42.08 24.22
C GLY A 2 18.72 -41.03 23.11
N LYS A 3 19.95 -40.60 22.79
CA LYS A 3 20.20 -39.53 21.79
C LYS A 3 19.95 -39.97 20.34
N VAL A 4 20.19 -41.25 20.02
CA VAL A 4 19.99 -41.79 18.65
C VAL A 4 18.50 -41.93 18.34
N PHE A 5 17.69 -42.32 19.34
CA PHE A 5 16.25 -42.48 19.19
C PHE A 5 15.52 -41.15 18.95
N LEU A 6 15.96 -40.07 19.61
CA LEU A 6 15.38 -38.75 19.42
C LEU A 6 15.68 -38.18 18.02
N LEU A 7 16.88 -38.42 17.49
CA LEU A 7 17.25 -37.99 16.14
C LEU A 7 16.47 -38.78 15.06
N GLN A 8 16.29 -40.09 15.26
CA GLN A 8 15.47 -40.94 14.38
C GLN A 8 14.01 -40.48 14.35
N LEU A 9 13.44 -40.10 15.50
CA LEU A 9 12.07 -39.62 15.60
C LEU A 9 11.88 -38.24 14.92
N ILE A 10 12.87 -37.35 15.04
CA ILE A 10 12.85 -36.04 14.38
C ILE A 10 12.98 -36.19 12.87
N LEU A 11 13.84 -37.09 12.39
CA LEU A 11 14.00 -37.37 10.95
C LEU A 11 12.73 -37.99 10.37
N SER A 12 12.17 -39.01 11.02
CA SER A 12 10.91 -39.65 10.60
C SER A 12 9.75 -38.65 10.51
N ARG A 13 9.57 -37.79 11.53
CA ARG A 13 8.54 -36.74 11.48
C ARG A 13 8.76 -35.73 10.36
N LYS A 14 10.02 -35.49 9.98
CA LYS A 14 10.35 -34.56 8.90
C LYS A 14 10.02 -35.18 7.55
N ASP A 15 10.24 -36.47 7.38
CA ASP A 15 9.88 -37.22 6.16
C ASP A 15 8.36 -37.32 5.99
N ASP A 16 7.63 -37.58 7.08
CA ASP A 16 6.15 -37.58 7.07
C ASP A 16 5.57 -36.21 6.68
N TYR A 17 6.12 -35.12 7.22
CA TYR A 17 5.70 -33.76 6.89
C TYR A 17 5.94 -33.39 5.41
N MET A 18 7.09 -33.79 4.85
CA MET A 18 7.43 -33.50 3.46
C MET A 18 6.59 -34.31 2.47
N THR A 19 6.22 -35.55 2.83
CA THR A 19 5.33 -36.39 1.99
C THR A 19 3.89 -35.89 2.00
N GLU A 20 3.37 -35.43 3.14
CA GLU A 20 2.05 -34.78 3.24
C GLU A 20 1.95 -33.51 2.36
N ASP A 21 2.98 -32.66 2.36
CA ASP A 21 3.01 -31.44 1.54
C ASP A 21 3.03 -31.76 0.04
N LEU A 22 3.76 -32.79 -0.37
CA LEU A 22 3.79 -33.24 -1.77
C LEU A 22 2.44 -33.79 -2.23
N ASN A 23 1.80 -34.66 -1.44
CA ASN A 23 0.48 -35.22 -1.77
C ASN A 23 -0.57 -34.11 -1.88
N LYS A 24 -0.56 -33.16 -0.95
CA LYS A 24 -1.46 -32.01 -0.97
C LYS A 24 -1.30 -31.14 -2.21
N ARG A 25 -0.07 -30.95 -2.70
CA ARG A 25 0.19 -30.20 -3.94
C ARG A 25 -0.29 -30.94 -5.19
N VAL A 26 -0.17 -32.25 -5.23
CA VAL A 26 -0.70 -33.09 -6.32
C VAL A 26 -2.23 -33.05 -6.34
N GLU A 27 -2.87 -33.16 -5.19
CA GLU A 27 -4.32 -33.00 -5.04
C GLU A 27 -4.81 -31.62 -5.49
N GLN A 28 -4.12 -30.55 -5.07
CA GLN A 28 -4.43 -29.18 -5.50
C GLN A 28 -4.26 -28.99 -7.00
N ALA A 29 -3.19 -29.55 -7.59
CA ALA A 29 -2.98 -29.51 -9.03
C ALA A 29 -4.07 -30.27 -9.80
N ALA A 30 -4.51 -31.43 -9.29
CA ALA A 30 -5.62 -32.19 -9.86
C ALA A 30 -6.96 -31.43 -9.80
N GLN A 31 -7.15 -30.60 -8.77
CA GLN A 31 -8.30 -29.70 -8.63
C GLN A 31 -8.18 -28.40 -9.44
N GLY A 32 -7.08 -28.19 -10.19
CA GLY A 32 -6.82 -26.96 -10.93
C GLY A 32 -6.48 -25.76 -10.05
N ILE A 33 -6.20 -25.97 -8.77
CA ILE A 33 -5.81 -24.91 -7.83
C ILE A 33 -4.32 -24.62 -8.02
N THR A 34 -4.01 -23.63 -8.83
CA THR A 34 -2.63 -23.14 -8.95
C THR A 34 -2.23 -22.35 -7.71
N PRO A 35 -1.07 -22.62 -7.09
CA PRO A 35 -0.58 -21.86 -5.95
C PRO A 35 -0.56 -20.35 -6.26
N GLN A 36 -1.21 -19.58 -5.39
CA GLN A 36 -1.23 -18.12 -5.53
C GLN A 36 0.16 -17.54 -5.30
N THR A 37 0.58 -16.64 -6.18
CA THR A 37 1.85 -15.92 -6.02
C THR A 37 1.73 -14.88 -4.90
N LYS A 38 2.73 -14.85 -4.01
CA LYS A 38 2.86 -13.88 -2.90
C LYS A 38 1.59 -13.75 -2.04
N PRO A 39 1.16 -14.82 -1.36
CA PRO A 39 -0.09 -14.85 -0.61
C PRO A 39 -0.18 -13.77 0.47
N ASP A 40 0.93 -13.41 1.10
CA ASP A 40 0.94 -12.39 2.15
C ASP A 40 0.72 -10.98 1.61
N GLU A 41 1.24 -10.66 0.43
CA GLU A 41 0.91 -9.39 -0.23
C GLU A 41 -0.57 -9.35 -0.58
N ARG A 42 -1.11 -10.43 -1.18
CA ARG A 42 -2.53 -10.48 -1.56
C ARG A 42 -3.47 -10.34 -0.38
N ARG A 43 -3.14 -10.93 0.77
CA ARG A 43 -3.90 -10.72 2.01
C ARG A 43 -3.89 -9.27 2.48
N ARG A 44 -2.80 -8.53 2.27
CA ARG A 44 -2.66 -7.12 2.69
C ARG A 44 -3.27 -6.11 1.71
N PHE A 45 -3.42 -6.49 0.44
CA PHE A 45 -3.81 -5.60 -0.66
C PHE A 45 -5.11 -6.04 -1.35
N LEU A 46 -6.08 -6.56 -0.58
CA LEU A 46 -7.42 -6.95 -1.07
C LEU A 46 -7.37 -7.88 -2.30
N GLY A 47 -6.43 -8.84 -2.30
CA GLY A 47 -6.22 -9.78 -3.41
C GLY A 47 -5.28 -9.30 -4.52
N SER A 48 -4.87 -8.03 -4.52
CA SER A 48 -3.92 -7.45 -5.49
C SER A 48 -2.46 -7.63 -5.07
N LEU A 49 -1.54 -7.18 -5.92
CA LEU A 49 -0.09 -7.17 -5.65
C LEU A 49 0.39 -5.76 -5.32
N ARG A 50 1.43 -5.67 -4.48
CA ARG A 50 1.98 -4.38 -4.05
C ARG A 50 2.43 -3.51 -5.23
N GLU A 51 3.00 -4.12 -6.25
CA GLU A 51 3.52 -3.44 -7.45
C GLU A 51 2.43 -2.75 -8.29
N ARG A 52 1.15 -3.14 -8.14
CA ARG A 52 0.02 -2.61 -8.91
C ARG A 52 -0.71 -1.46 -8.20
N CYS A 53 -0.40 -1.26 -6.92
CA CYS A 53 -1.06 -0.29 -6.06
C CYS A 53 -0.62 1.14 -6.41
N LEU A 54 -1.59 1.98 -6.76
CA LEU A 54 -1.42 3.43 -6.94
C LEU A 54 -1.61 4.15 -5.60
N ILE A 55 -2.74 3.90 -4.95
CA ILE A 55 -3.12 4.51 -3.66
C ILE A 55 -3.70 3.43 -2.76
N ARG A 56 -3.38 3.51 -1.47
CA ARG A 56 -3.96 2.72 -0.37
C ARG A 56 -4.42 3.68 0.71
N MET A 57 -5.61 3.44 1.24
CA MET A 57 -6.09 4.01 2.50
C MET A 57 -6.41 2.88 3.47
N ASP A 58 -6.07 3.06 4.75
CA ASP A 58 -6.46 2.15 5.83
C ASP A 58 -7.78 2.56 6.52
N ASN A 59 -8.28 1.70 7.40
CA ASN A 59 -9.55 1.91 8.11
C ASN A 59 -9.53 3.12 9.07
N THR A 60 -8.35 3.60 9.48
CA THR A 60 -8.21 4.83 10.27
C THR A 60 -8.15 6.07 9.41
N GLU A 61 -7.48 6.00 8.26
CA GLU A 61 -7.33 7.09 7.29
C GLU A 61 -8.66 7.43 6.61
N VAL A 62 -9.53 6.44 6.40
CA VAL A 62 -10.90 6.65 5.88
C VAL A 62 -11.80 7.45 6.82
N LYS A 63 -11.58 7.34 8.13
CA LYS A 63 -12.35 8.12 9.13
C LYS A 63 -11.93 9.58 9.19
N ASP A 64 -10.77 9.93 8.62
CA ASP A 64 -10.34 11.32 8.51
C ASP A 64 -11.04 12.00 7.32
N SER A 65 -11.99 12.87 7.63
CA SER A 65 -12.72 13.66 6.64
C SER A 65 -11.81 14.41 5.67
N LYS A 66 -10.61 14.85 6.09
CA LYS A 66 -9.67 15.55 5.19
C LYS A 66 -9.10 14.61 4.13
N LEU A 67 -8.72 13.40 4.52
CA LEU A 67 -8.17 12.40 3.61
C LEU A 67 -9.25 11.87 2.67
N THR A 68 -10.45 11.63 3.20
CA THR A 68 -11.63 11.25 2.40
C THR A 68 -11.97 12.32 1.36
N SER A 69 -12.03 13.59 1.76
CA SER A 69 -12.29 14.69 0.82
C SER A 69 -11.19 14.80 -0.25
N LEU A 70 -9.93 14.58 0.14
CA LEU A 70 -8.80 14.57 -0.78
C LEU A 70 -8.90 13.42 -1.79
N PHE A 71 -9.34 12.24 -1.34
CA PHE A 71 -9.57 11.09 -2.22
C PHE A 71 -10.64 11.41 -3.24
N LEU A 72 -11.81 11.87 -2.78
CA LEU A 72 -12.96 12.20 -3.62
C LEU A 72 -12.64 13.30 -4.64
N LYS A 73 -11.86 14.32 -4.26
CA LYS A 73 -11.40 15.38 -5.16
C LYS A 73 -10.58 14.83 -6.33
N HIS A 74 -9.80 13.78 -6.11
CA HIS A 74 -8.90 13.19 -7.10
C HIS A 74 -9.47 11.92 -7.75
N VAL A 75 -10.75 11.60 -7.55
CA VAL A 75 -11.39 10.42 -8.15
C VAL A 75 -11.26 10.41 -9.68
N THR A 76 -11.37 11.57 -10.33
CA THR A 76 -11.22 11.68 -11.79
C THR A 76 -9.85 11.26 -12.32
N ASP A 77 -8.81 11.32 -11.48
CA ASP A 77 -7.44 10.92 -11.84
C ASP A 77 -7.30 9.38 -11.91
N PHE A 78 -8.29 8.65 -11.39
CA PHE A 78 -8.30 7.18 -11.35
C PHE A 78 -8.93 6.54 -12.60
N LYS A 79 -9.23 7.32 -13.65
CA LYS A 79 -9.67 6.76 -14.94
C LYS A 79 -8.61 5.80 -15.49
N GLY A 80 -9.05 4.59 -15.82
CA GLY A 80 -8.17 3.50 -16.29
C GLY A 80 -7.56 2.63 -15.17
N TYR A 81 -7.86 2.93 -13.91
CA TYR A 81 -7.57 2.08 -12.76
C TYR A 81 -8.85 1.43 -12.24
N THR A 82 -8.71 0.42 -11.38
CA THR A 82 -9.82 -0.22 -10.67
C THR A 82 -9.74 0.10 -9.19
N ILE A 83 -10.86 0.43 -8.57
CA ILE A 83 -10.94 0.70 -7.14
C ILE A 83 -11.44 -0.56 -6.42
N LEU A 84 -10.61 -1.13 -5.57
CA LEU A 84 -10.99 -2.23 -4.69
C LEU A 84 -11.40 -1.65 -3.34
N ILE A 85 -12.59 -2.00 -2.88
CA ILE A 85 -13.17 -1.51 -1.65
C ILE A 85 -13.44 -2.70 -0.74
N ASN A 86 -13.02 -2.61 0.51
CA ASN A 86 -13.29 -3.63 1.51
C ASN A 86 -14.74 -3.50 1.98
N GLY A 87 -15.60 -4.43 1.55
CA GLY A 87 -17.03 -4.37 1.86
C GLY A 87 -17.40 -4.91 3.25
N ASN A 88 -16.41 -5.32 4.06
CA ASN A 88 -16.63 -5.67 5.47
C ASN A 88 -16.54 -4.45 6.41
N ILE A 89 -16.28 -3.26 5.87
CA ILE A 89 -16.17 -2.02 6.65
C ILE A 89 -17.56 -1.49 6.95
N THR A 90 -17.77 -1.08 8.21
CA THR A 90 -19.05 -0.55 8.72
C THR A 90 -19.18 0.97 8.57
N ASP A 91 -18.25 1.61 7.87
CA ASP A 91 -18.28 3.06 7.61
C ASP A 91 -19.06 3.33 6.32
N ASP A 92 -20.39 3.27 6.46
CA ASP A 92 -21.34 3.36 5.34
C ASP A 92 -21.25 4.71 4.61
N GLY A 93 -20.82 5.79 5.31
CA GLY A 93 -20.71 7.12 4.73
C GLY A 93 -19.63 7.21 3.67
N PHE A 94 -18.40 6.80 4.01
CA PHE A 94 -17.30 6.80 3.07
C PHE A 94 -17.54 5.85 1.88
N LEU A 95 -18.08 4.66 2.17
CA LEU A 95 -18.39 3.68 1.13
C LEU A 95 -19.37 4.26 0.10
N GLY A 96 -20.48 4.84 0.58
CA GLY A 96 -21.48 5.47 -0.26
C GLY A 96 -20.93 6.63 -1.08
N ASP A 97 -20.09 7.49 -0.50
CA ASP A 97 -19.47 8.61 -1.20
C ASP A 97 -18.54 8.15 -2.34
N VAL A 98 -17.75 7.10 -2.09
CA VAL A 98 -16.86 6.51 -3.09
C VAL A 98 -17.67 5.83 -4.20
N GLU A 99 -18.67 5.02 -3.87
CA GLU A 99 -19.53 4.35 -4.85
C GLU A 99 -20.28 5.35 -5.74
N ALA A 100 -20.85 6.40 -5.15
CA ALA A 100 -21.52 7.47 -5.86
C ALA A 100 -20.56 8.20 -6.81
N SER A 101 -19.33 8.49 -6.35
CA SER A 101 -18.31 9.16 -7.15
C SER A 101 -17.79 8.28 -8.29
N CYS A 102 -17.58 6.99 -8.04
CA CYS A 102 -17.18 6.02 -9.07
C CYS A 102 -18.24 5.89 -10.15
N SER A 103 -19.51 5.77 -9.74
CA SER A 103 -20.66 5.67 -10.64
C SER A 103 -20.81 6.95 -11.48
N LYS A 104 -20.61 8.12 -10.89
CA LYS A 104 -20.69 9.43 -11.58
C LYS A 104 -19.59 9.60 -12.63
N HIS A 105 -18.39 9.07 -12.39
CA HIS A 105 -17.22 9.26 -13.24
C HIS A 105 -16.88 8.06 -14.13
N ASP A 106 -17.72 7.03 -14.11
CA ASP A 106 -17.57 5.75 -14.84
C ASP A 106 -16.22 5.07 -14.54
N ILE A 107 -15.94 4.91 -13.24
CA ILE A 107 -14.72 4.28 -12.74
C ILE A 107 -15.06 2.87 -12.23
N PRO A 108 -14.38 1.83 -12.72
CA PRO A 108 -14.66 0.47 -12.30
C PRO A 108 -14.25 0.29 -10.84
N PHE A 109 -15.18 -0.22 -10.03
CA PHE A 109 -14.95 -0.57 -8.64
C PHE A 109 -15.38 -2.00 -8.34
N THR A 110 -14.85 -2.58 -7.25
CA THR A 110 -15.18 -3.93 -6.80
C THR A 110 -15.20 -3.99 -5.29
N LEU A 111 -16.28 -4.52 -4.74
CA LEU A 111 -16.41 -4.85 -3.33
C LEU A 111 -15.74 -6.19 -3.05
N VAL A 112 -14.77 -6.19 -2.14
CA VAL A 112 -14.00 -7.35 -1.73
C VAL A 112 -14.45 -7.77 -0.34
N ASN A 113 -15.09 -8.95 -0.26
CA ASN A 113 -15.65 -9.53 0.97
C ASN A 113 -15.02 -10.90 1.33
N ASN A 114 -13.89 -11.23 0.70
CA ASN A 114 -13.20 -12.51 0.94
C ASN A 114 -12.31 -12.45 2.20
N GLU A 115 -11.57 -13.52 2.49
CA GLU A 115 -10.66 -13.62 3.64
C GLU A 115 -9.56 -12.54 3.70
N THR A 116 -9.31 -11.82 2.59
CA THR A 116 -8.34 -10.71 2.55
C THR A 116 -8.92 -9.39 3.07
N ALA A 117 -10.26 -9.30 3.16
CA ALA A 117 -11.00 -8.14 3.62
C ALA A 117 -11.10 -8.10 5.15
N LYS A 118 -9.95 -7.89 5.80
CA LYS A 118 -9.86 -7.75 7.26
C LYS A 118 -10.26 -6.34 7.72
N THR A 119 -10.77 -6.24 8.93
CA THR A 119 -11.37 -5.00 9.48
C THR A 119 -10.54 -4.38 10.62
N GLY A 120 -9.29 -4.79 10.80
CA GLY A 120 -8.39 -4.19 11.78
C GLY A 120 -8.08 -2.72 11.45
N PRO A 121 -7.64 -1.90 12.42
CA PRO A 121 -7.48 -0.45 12.24
C PRO A 121 -6.52 -0.07 11.10
N HIS A 122 -5.46 -0.85 10.89
CA HIS A 122 -4.46 -0.60 9.84
C HIS A 122 -4.63 -1.48 8.60
N ASP A 123 -5.70 -2.28 8.54
CA ASP A 123 -6.03 -3.05 7.36
C ASP A 123 -6.53 -2.14 6.24
N THR A 124 -6.42 -2.59 4.99
CA THR A 124 -6.81 -1.79 3.83
C THR A 124 -8.31 -1.60 3.79
N ALA A 125 -8.71 -0.34 3.67
CA ALA A 125 -10.08 0.03 3.40
C ALA A 125 -10.35 0.13 1.90
N VAL A 126 -9.53 0.92 1.21
CA VAL A 126 -9.64 1.15 -0.22
C VAL A 126 -8.28 1.10 -0.87
N LEU A 127 -8.26 0.54 -2.08
CA LEU A 127 -7.08 0.38 -2.90
C LEU A 127 -7.38 0.79 -4.35
N VAL A 128 -6.58 1.69 -4.91
CA VAL A 128 -6.61 2.00 -6.34
C VAL A 128 -5.52 1.18 -7.02
N VAL A 129 -5.90 0.31 -7.95
CA VAL A 129 -4.99 -0.65 -8.59
C VAL A 129 -4.97 -0.53 -10.11
N SER A 130 -3.80 -0.73 -10.68
CA SER A 130 -3.63 -0.90 -12.13
C SER A 130 -3.74 -2.37 -12.53
N ASN A 131 -4.08 -2.62 -13.79
CA ASN A 131 -3.98 -3.95 -14.39
C ASN A 131 -2.52 -4.42 -14.54
N LYS A 132 -1.56 -3.48 -14.64
CA LYS A 132 -0.13 -3.72 -14.82
C LYS A 132 0.68 -3.25 -13.61
N ALA A 133 1.92 -3.73 -13.49
CA ALA A 133 2.84 -3.30 -12.45
C ALA A 133 3.29 -1.84 -12.69
N ILE A 134 3.10 -0.98 -11.69
CA ILE A 134 3.51 0.44 -11.70
C ILE A 134 4.64 0.75 -10.72
N ASN A 135 4.93 -0.15 -9.77
CA ASN A 135 6.07 -0.10 -8.86
C ASN A 135 6.27 1.22 -8.09
N ARG A 136 5.16 1.88 -7.71
CA ARG A 136 5.25 3.12 -6.92
C ARG A 136 5.59 2.85 -5.47
N GLN A 137 6.61 3.51 -4.95
CA GLN A 137 7.01 3.40 -3.54
C GLN A 137 6.02 4.10 -2.59
N ARG A 138 5.57 5.31 -2.97
CA ARG A 138 4.59 6.10 -2.21
C ARG A 138 3.19 5.75 -2.66
N ILE A 139 2.39 5.23 -1.73
CA ILE A 139 1.01 4.80 -1.99
C ILE A 139 0.01 5.39 -0.99
N LYS A 140 0.48 6.10 0.04
CA LYS A 140 -0.44 6.80 0.95
C LYS A 140 -0.98 8.04 0.27
N ILE A 141 -2.26 8.31 0.48
CA ILE A 141 -2.94 9.43 -0.20
C ILE A 141 -2.25 10.78 0.06
N ASN A 142 -1.82 11.05 1.30
CA ASN A 142 -1.11 12.26 1.69
C ASN A 142 0.31 12.39 1.10
N GLN A 143 0.88 11.30 0.60
CA GLN A 143 2.18 11.29 -0.08
C GLN A 143 2.02 11.44 -1.59
N VAL A 144 0.93 10.91 -2.16
CA VAL A 144 0.60 11.02 -3.58
C VAL A 144 0.09 12.42 -3.90
N TYR A 145 -0.80 12.94 -3.05
CA TYR A 145 -1.33 14.30 -3.12
C TYR A 145 -0.86 15.07 -1.88
N ALA A 146 0.44 15.40 -1.87
CA ALA A 146 0.99 16.21 -0.80
C ALA A 146 0.33 17.60 -0.81
N PRO A 147 -0.13 18.11 0.35
CA PRO A 147 -0.60 19.49 0.42
C PRO A 147 0.53 20.43 0.02
N GLU A 148 0.21 21.48 -0.73
CA GLU A 148 1.19 22.51 -1.08
C GLU A 148 1.81 23.04 0.22
N MET A 149 3.11 22.82 0.40
CA MET A 149 3.82 23.43 1.53
C MET A 149 3.70 24.95 1.37
N PRO A 150 3.44 25.70 2.45
CA PRO A 150 3.60 27.15 2.40
C PRO A 150 5.02 27.40 1.92
N ARG A 151 5.15 28.08 0.79
CA ARG A 151 6.45 28.55 0.30
C ARG A 151 7.01 29.41 1.43
N LEU A 152 8.02 28.90 2.12
CA LEU A 152 8.89 29.76 2.91
C LEU A 152 9.53 30.68 1.88
N GLU A 153 8.95 31.86 1.73
CA GLU A 153 9.63 32.98 1.10
C GLU A 153 10.93 33.12 1.86
N LEU A 154 12.04 32.76 1.21
CA LEU A 154 13.34 33.07 1.73
C LEU A 154 13.36 34.59 1.81
N ASP A 155 13.29 35.13 3.03
CA ASP A 155 13.50 36.55 3.28
C ASP A 155 14.87 36.91 2.72
N THR A 156 14.92 37.32 1.46
CA THR A 156 16.06 38.00 0.86
C THR A 156 16.10 39.42 1.43
N THR A 157 16.24 39.52 2.74
CA THR A 157 16.73 40.74 3.35
C THR A 157 18.15 40.90 2.84
N ASN A 158 18.31 41.85 1.93
CA ASN A 158 19.58 42.43 1.50
C ASN A 158 20.34 42.96 2.72
N LYS A 159 20.92 42.07 3.52
CA LYS A 159 21.98 42.41 4.46
C LYS A 159 23.26 41.84 3.86
N LYS A 160 23.89 42.64 3.00
CA LYS A 160 25.31 42.48 2.64
C LYS A 160 26.10 42.44 3.94
N ARG A 161 26.29 41.26 4.51
CA ARG A 161 27.39 41.04 5.43
C ARG A 161 28.60 40.94 4.53
N GLU A 162 29.47 41.94 4.58
CA GLU A 162 30.76 41.89 3.91
C GLU A 162 31.47 40.62 4.36
N GLY A 163 31.42 39.62 3.48
CA GLY A 163 31.90 38.28 3.79
C GLY A 163 33.40 38.30 3.95
N PHE A 164 33.90 37.32 4.72
CA PHE A 164 35.32 37.07 4.99
C PHE A 164 36.27 37.26 3.79
N TRP A 165 35.81 37.00 2.58
CA TRP A 165 36.55 37.21 1.33
C TRP A 165 36.87 38.68 1.02
N HIS A 166 35.98 39.61 1.37
CA HIS A 166 36.22 41.05 1.20
C HIS A 166 37.40 41.52 2.06
N ARG A 167 37.61 40.91 3.23
CA ARG A 167 38.74 41.21 4.12
C ARG A 167 40.03 40.49 3.70
N LEU A 168 39.92 39.38 2.98
CA LEU A 168 41.05 38.61 2.45
C LEU A 168 41.65 39.20 1.16
N PHE A 169 40.85 39.83 0.30
CA PHE A 169 41.32 40.38 -0.99
C PHE A 169 41.55 41.90 -1.00
N HIS A 170 41.24 42.59 0.10
CA HIS A 170 41.54 44.01 0.29
C HIS A 170 42.44 44.29 1.50
N GLY A 171 42.99 43.24 2.11
CA GLY A 171 44.01 43.34 3.15
C GLY A 171 45.40 43.57 2.54
N ASP A 172 46.01 44.67 2.95
CA ASP A 172 47.38 45.13 2.72
C ASP A 172 47.69 45.82 1.37
N LYS A 173 47.62 47.16 1.41
CA LYS A 173 48.57 48.01 0.70
C LYS A 173 49.47 48.68 1.74
N LYS A 174 50.70 48.20 1.84
CA LYS A 174 51.86 48.99 2.26
C LYS A 174 52.92 48.88 1.17
#